data_AF-A0A7Y5IUA7-F1
#
_entry.id   AF-A0A7Y5IUA7-F1
#
_cell.length_a   1.000
_cell.length_b   1.000
_cell.length_c   1.000
_cell.angle_alpha   90.00
_cell.angle_beta   90.00
_cell.angle_gamma   90.00
#
_symmetry.space_group_name_H-M   'P 1'
#
loop_
_entity.id
_entity.type
_entity.pdbx_description
1 polymer ?
#
loop_
_entity_poly.entity_id
_entity_poly.type
_entity_poly.pdbx_seq_one_letter_code
_entity_poly.pdbx_strand_id
1 'polypeptide(L)' 'KGHDETPILSATLAGDGKSVTLELEDFQPVMQLRIRYNMDAADGELVKGDVICTINSVPESEGTSTP' A
#
# COMPACT_ATOMS: atom_id res chain seq x y z
N LYS A 1 13.12 -15.78 8.59
CA LYS A 1 12.75 -16.01 7.17
C LYS A 1 11.24 -16.10 7.14
N GLY A 2 10.50 -15.17 6.52
CA GLY A 2 9.04 -15.25 6.55
C GLY A 2 8.26 -13.95 6.34
N HIS A 3 8.80 -13.01 5.57
CA HIS A 3 7.99 -11.92 5.02
C HIS A 3 8.05 -12.10 3.51
N ASP A 4 6.92 -12.43 2.89
CA ASP A 4 6.76 -12.36 1.45
C ASP A 4 6.77 -10.88 1.04
N GLU A 5 7.67 -10.53 0.15
CA GLU A 5 7.72 -9.17 -0.40
C GLU A 5 6.62 -9.03 -1.45
N THR A 6 5.64 -8.19 -1.16
CA THR A 6 4.59 -7.84 -2.13
C THR A 6 5.05 -6.63 -2.95
N PRO A 7 5.15 -6.73 -4.29
CA PRO A 7 5.51 -5.60 -5.13
C PRO A 7 4.43 -4.51 -5.10
N ILE A 8 4.87 -3.27 -4.98
CA ILE A 8 4.03 -2.07 -5.12
C ILE A 8 4.03 -1.69 -6.61
N LEU A 9 2.86 -1.72 -7.24
CA LEU A 9 2.68 -1.32 -8.63
C LEU A 9 2.78 0.20 -8.79
N SER A 10 2.10 0.94 -7.92
CA SER A 10 2.11 2.39 -7.96
C SER A 10 1.88 3.00 -6.58
N ALA A 11 2.38 4.22 -6.39
CA ALA A 11 2.14 5.03 -5.21
C ALA A 11 1.74 6.44 -5.67
N THR A 12 0.49 6.83 -5.42
CA THR A 12 -0.07 8.10 -5.88
C THR A 12 -0.45 8.96 -4.69
N LEU A 13 0.10 10.17 -4.59
CA LEU A 13 -0.32 11.18 -3.63
C LEU A 13 -1.65 11.80 -4.09
N ALA A 14 -2.65 11.81 -3.22
CA ALA A 14 -3.92 12.45 -3.48
C ALA A 14 -3.76 13.97 -3.52
N GLY A 15 -4.69 14.65 -4.21
CA GLY A 15 -4.70 16.11 -4.33
C GLY A 15 -4.88 16.87 -3.00
N ASP A 16 -5.16 16.16 -1.91
CA ASP A 16 -5.20 16.71 -0.54
C ASP A 16 -3.80 16.93 0.06
N GLY A 17 -2.75 16.39 -0.57
CA GLY A 17 -1.36 16.46 -0.13
C GLY A 17 -1.05 15.69 1.15
N LYS A 18 -1.95 14.80 1.60
CA LYS A 18 -1.85 14.10 2.88
C LYS A 18 -2.13 12.60 2.78
N SER A 19 -2.86 12.18 1.74
CA SER A 19 -3.23 10.78 1.55
C SER A 19 -2.42 10.16 0.41
N VAL A 20 -1.81 9.00 0.65
CA VAL A 20 -1.08 8.23 -0.38
C VAL A 20 -1.83 6.93 -0.65
N THR A 21 -2.17 6.69 -1.91
CA THR A 21 -2.77 5.44 -2.39
C THR A 21 -1.67 4.54 -2.94
N LEU A 22 -1.61 3.31 -2.44
CA LEU A 22 -0.67 2.28 -2.88
C LEU A 22 -1.43 1.20 -3.65
N GLU A 23 -1.01 0.92 -4.88
CA GLU A 23 -1.49 -0.23 -5.64
C GLU A 23 -0.51 -1.38 -5.44
N LEU A 24 -1.04 -2.55 -5.07
CA LEU A 24 -0.26 -3.76 -4.80
C LEU A 24 -0.70 -4.82 -5.81
N GLU A 25 0.26 -5.53 -6.41
CA GLU A 25 -0.06 -6.63 -7.34
C GLU A 25 -0.48 -7.87 -6.55
N ASP A 26 -1.50 -8.58 -7.05
CA ASP A 26 -1.95 -9.87 -6.53
C ASP A 26 -2.09 -9.91 -5.00
N PHE A 27 -2.70 -8.88 -4.42
CA PHE A 27 -2.79 -8.73 -2.97
C PHE A 27 -3.63 -9.85 -2.34
N GLN A 28 -2.99 -10.65 -1.48
CA GLN A 28 -3.62 -11.78 -0.79
C GLN A 28 -3.99 -11.41 0.66
N PRO A 29 -4.97 -12.09 1.27
CA PRO A 29 -5.22 -11.99 2.70
C PRO A 29 -3.97 -12.36 3.51
N VAL A 30 -3.54 -11.47 4.39
CA VAL A 30 -2.36 -11.68 5.25
C VAL A 30 -2.69 -11.34 6.70
N MET A 31 -2.22 -12.21 7.61
CA MET A 31 -2.37 -12.01 9.04
C MET A 31 -1.57 -10.80 9.54
N GLN A 32 -0.55 -10.38 8.80
CA GLN A 32 0.28 -9.22 9.13
C GLN A 32 0.89 -8.60 7.88
N LEU A 33 0.45 -7.40 7.53
CA LEU A 33 1.04 -6.52 6.54
C LEU A 33 1.88 -5.45 7.24
N ARG A 34 3.08 -5.20 6.75
CA ARG A 34 3.92 -4.10 7.21
C ARG A 34 4.36 -3.26 6.02
N ILE A 35 3.90 -2.01 5.99
CA ILE A 35 4.29 -1.02 4.98
C ILE A 35 5.27 -0.06 5.64
N ARG A 36 6.49 0.02 5.13
CA ARG A 36 7.47 1.02 5.55
C ARG A 36 7.55 2.09 4.47
N TYR A 37 7.53 3.35 4.87
CA TYR A 37 7.63 4.47 3.95
C TYR A 37 8.71 5.45 4.39
N ASN A 38 9.29 6.10 3.39
CA ASN A 38 10.19 7.23 3.52
C ASN A 38 9.77 8.25 2.48
N MET A 39 9.17 9.34 2.92
CA MET A 39 8.58 10.37 2.05
C MET A 39 9.21 11.72 2.37
N ASP A 40 9.44 12.54 1.35
CA ASP A 40 9.82 13.93 1.53
C ASP A 40 8.57 14.78 1.78
N ALA A 41 8.53 15.50 2.90
CA ALA A 41 7.49 16.46 3.19
C ALA A 41 7.69 17.75 2.37
N ALA A 42 6.63 18.55 2.27
CA ALA A 42 6.65 19.82 1.52
C ALA A 42 7.65 20.84 2.08
N ASP A 43 8.04 20.71 3.35
CA ASP A 43 9.07 21.51 4.02
C ASP A 43 10.49 20.96 3.83
N GLY A 44 10.65 19.83 3.13
CA GLY A 44 11.91 19.15 2.89
C GLY A 44 12.35 18.20 4.01
N GLU A 45 11.51 17.97 5.04
CA GLU A 45 11.80 17.00 6.08
C GLU A 45 11.47 15.57 5.63
N LEU A 46 12.27 14.60 6.08
CA LEU A 46 12.03 13.19 5.78
C LEU A 46 11.03 12.59 6.76
N VAL A 47 9.86 12.23 6.25
CA VAL A 47 8.82 11.52 6.99
C VAL A 47 9.05 10.02 6.84
N LYS A 48 9.56 9.41 7.91
CA LYS A 48 9.76 7.97 8.01
C LYS A 48 8.74 7.37 8.96
N GLY A 49 8.18 6.24 8.56
CA GLY A 49 7.27 5.52 9.42
C GLY A 49 7.00 4.12 8.92
N ASP A 50 6.29 3.37 9.74
CA ASP A 50 5.75 2.09 9.36
C ASP A 50 4.32 1.93 9.83
N VAL A 51 3.51 1.36 8.94
CA VAL A 51 2.13 0.99 9.19
C VAL A 51 2.10 -0.53 9.26
N ILE A 52 1.60 -1.04 10.38
CA ILE A 52 1.38 -2.47 10.58
C ILE A 52 -0.13 -2.66 10.68
N CYS A 53 -0.68 -3.46 9.77
CA CYS A 53 -2.10 -3.79 9.77
C CYS A 53 -2.29 -5.28 9.45
N THR A 54 -3.50 -5.76 9.65
CA THR A 54 -3.90 -7.12 9.26
C THR A 54 -4.96 -7.00 8.20
N ILE A 55 -4.81 -7.74 7.10
CA ILE A 55 -5.84 -7.82 6.06
C ILE A 55 -6.41 -9.23 6.08
N ASN A 56 -7.51 -9.39 6.80
CA ASN A 56 -8.18 -10.68 6.95
C ASN A 56 -8.99 -11.09 5.71
N SER A 57 -9.35 -10.14 4.86
CA SER A 57 -10.08 -10.39 3.62
C SER A 57 -9.80 -9.29 2.62
N VAL A 58 -9.63 -9.67 1.36
CA VAL A 58 -9.61 -8.74 0.22
C VAL A 58 -10.93 -8.92 -0.52
N PRO A 59 -11.55 -7.86 -1.04
CA PRO A 59 -12.64 -8.04 -1.98
C PRO A 59 -12.11 -8.86 -3.15
N GLU A 60 -12.84 -9.89 -3.57
CA GLU A 60 -12.54 -10.61 -4.80
C GLU A 60 -12.42 -9.54 -5.89
N SER A 61 -11.25 -9.44 -6.52
CA SER A 61 -11.07 -8.53 -7.63
C SER A 61 -12.01 -9.03 -8.72
N GLU A 62 -13.20 -8.43 -8.83
CA GLU A 62 -14.05 -8.53 -10.02
C GLU A 62 -13.35 -7.79 -11.17
N GLY A 63 -12.20 -8.35 -11.58
CA GLY A 63 -11.58 -8.14 -12.86
C GLY A 63 -12.39 -8.87 -13.93
N THR A 64 -13.62 -8.43 -14.17
CA THR A 64 -14.35 -8.69 -15.42
C THR A 64 -15.28 -7.52 -15.69
N SER A 65 -14.68 -6.40 -16.11
CA SER A 65 -15.40 -5.52 -17.03
C SER A 65 -15.29 -6.15 -18.43
N THR A 66 -16.45 -6.38 -19.06
CA THR A 66 -16.77 -6.48 -20.51
C THR A 66 -17.38 -7.83 -20.92
N PRO A 67 -18.35 -7.89 -21.87
CA PRO A 67 -19.17 -6.82 -22.47
C PRO A 67 -20.63 -6.78 -22.01
#